data_AF-A0A832D7C5-F1
#
_entry.id   AF-A0A832D7C5-F1
#
_cell.length_a   1.000
_cell.length_b   1.000
_cell.length_c   1.000
_cell.angle_alpha   90.00
_cell.angle_beta   90.00
_cell.angle_gamma   90.00
#
_symmetry.space_group_name_H-M   'P 1'
#
loop_
_entity.id
_entity.type
_entity.pdbx_description
1 polymer ?
#
loop_
_entity_poly.entity_id
_entity_poly.type
_entity_poly.pdbx_seq_one_letter_code
_entity_poly.pdbx_strand_id
1 'polypeptide(L)'
;MTIKGSAIIGGQSIIRRAIPADHMMQAFAYTHLVPAKQLLVALSGTPRNLSLRSIQIQNTKPIKIPNNGTATITIGRIGPQFVKRFELELDHPPEGITLAGMEVSARNLNIKVTADPALAKPGLKGNLIINLLARNTPLQATNRPPRKVLISTLPAVPFEVVNAD
;
A
#
# COMPACT_ATOMS: atom_id res chain seq x y z
N MET A 1 -28.27 -1.91 -9.33
CA MET A 1 -26.97 -2.40 -9.86
C MET A 1 -26.96 -3.92 -9.77
N THR A 2 -26.49 -4.62 -10.82
CA THR A 2 -26.50 -6.09 -10.87
C THR A 2 -25.12 -6.60 -11.22
N ILE A 3 -24.54 -7.45 -10.37
CA ILE A 3 -23.27 -8.14 -10.66
C ILE A 3 -23.60 -9.47 -11.33
N LYS A 4 -22.88 -9.79 -12.41
CA LYS A 4 -22.98 -11.06 -13.12
C LYS A 4 -21.59 -11.66 -13.29
N GLY A 5 -21.47 -12.97 -13.09
CA GLY A 5 -20.32 -13.74 -13.54
C GLY A 5 -20.60 -14.29 -14.93
N SER A 6 -19.59 -14.28 -15.81
CA SER A 6 -19.67 -14.87 -17.14
C SER A 6 -18.48 -15.79 -17.37
N ALA A 7 -18.71 -16.94 -18.00
CA ALA A 7 -17.67 -17.88 -18.37
C ALA A 7 -18.00 -18.54 -19.72
N ILE A 8 -16.97 -19.04 -20.41
CA ILE A 8 -17.14 -19.88 -21.59
C ILE A 8 -16.96 -21.33 -21.16
N ILE A 9 -17.99 -22.16 -21.32
CA ILE A 9 -17.95 -23.59 -20.99
C ILE A 9 -18.36 -24.36 -22.24
N GLY A 10 -17.48 -25.24 -22.73
CA GLY A 10 -17.74 -26.00 -23.96
C GLY A 10 -18.03 -25.12 -25.19
N GLY A 11 -17.39 -23.95 -25.28
CA GLY A 11 -17.61 -22.99 -26.37
C GLY A 11 -18.88 -22.13 -26.24
N GLN A 12 -19.70 -22.34 -25.21
CA GLN A 12 -20.90 -21.53 -24.97
C GLN A 12 -20.65 -20.49 -23.87
N SER A 13 -21.13 -19.27 -24.10
CA SER A 13 -21.12 -18.20 -23.10
C SER A 13 -22.25 -18.41 -22.10
N ILE A 14 -21.89 -18.58 -20.82
CA ILE A 14 -22.81 -18.74 -19.70
C ILE A 14 -22.70 -17.52 -18.81
N ILE A 15 -23.85 -16.92 -18.48
CA ILE A 15 -23.93 -15.75 -17.61
C ILE A 15 -24.84 -16.08 -16.42
N ARG A 16 -24.35 -15.85 -15.20
CA ARG A 16 -25.09 -16.05 -13.95
C ARG A 16 -25.09 -14.76 -13.12
N ARG A 17 -26.23 -14.42 -12.53
CA ARG A 17 -26.33 -13.32 -11.58
C ARG A 17 -25.63 -13.70 -10.27
N ALA A 18 -24.84 -12.78 -9.72
CA ALA A 18 -24.26 -12.95 -8.39
C ALA A 18 -25.32 -12.73 -7.31
N ILE A 19 -25.34 -13.62 -6.32
CA ILE A 19 -26.17 -13.53 -5.11
C ILE A 19 -25.18 -13.29 -3.95
N PRO A 20 -25.34 -12.23 -3.14
CA PRO A 20 -24.46 -12.01 -1.99
C PRO A 20 -24.65 -13.14 -1.00
N ALA A 21 -23.58 -13.56 -0.31
CA ALA A 21 -23.66 -14.63 0.66
C ALA A 21 -22.85 -14.33 1.93
N ASP A 22 -23.40 -14.71 3.08
CA ASP A 22 -22.72 -14.71 4.36
C ASP A 22 -22.17 -16.11 4.64
N HIS A 23 -21.02 -16.18 5.30
CA HIS A 23 -20.45 -17.44 5.79
C HIS A 23 -20.99 -17.72 7.19
N MET A 24 -21.81 -18.76 7.32
CA MET A 24 -22.43 -19.13 8.60
C MET A 24 -22.01 -20.53 9.04
N MET A 25 -21.70 -20.67 10.33
CA MET A 25 -21.46 -21.95 10.97
C MET A 25 -22.77 -22.51 11.49
N GLN A 26 -23.11 -23.74 11.10
CA GLN A 26 -24.17 -24.53 11.72
C GLN A 26 -23.60 -25.29 12.93
N ALA A 27 -24.46 -25.82 13.80
CA ALA A 27 -24.03 -26.67 14.90
C ALA A 27 -23.03 -27.75 14.42
N PHE A 28 -22.01 -28.03 15.23
CA PHE A 28 -20.90 -28.95 14.93
C PHE A 28 -19.88 -28.49 13.87
N ALA A 29 -19.58 -27.18 13.82
CA ALA A 29 -18.46 -26.62 13.06
C ALA A 29 -18.51 -26.78 11.53
N TYR A 30 -19.66 -27.15 10.96
CA TYR A 30 -19.89 -27.10 9.51
C TYR A 30 -20.18 -25.68 9.07
N THR A 31 -19.52 -25.22 8.00
CA THR A 31 -19.74 -23.88 7.45
C THR A 31 -20.39 -23.94 6.08
N HIS A 32 -21.35 -23.05 5.86
CA HIS A 32 -22.10 -22.95 4.61
C HIS A 32 -22.27 -21.49 4.20
N LEU A 33 -22.43 -21.26 2.90
CA LEU A 33 -22.76 -19.94 2.35
C LEU A 33 -24.28 -19.78 2.30
N VAL A 34 -24.83 -18.81 3.03
CA VAL A 34 -26.25 -18.46 2.98
C VAL A 34 -26.46 -17.15 2.23
N PRO A 35 -27.60 -16.93 1.55
CA PRO A 35 -27.89 -15.63 0.96
C PRO A 35 -27.84 -14.51 2.01
N ALA A 36 -27.02 -13.50 1.75
CA ALA A 36 -26.94 -12.32 2.60
C ALA A 36 -28.12 -11.38 2.32
N LYS A 37 -28.46 -10.53 3.29
CA LYS A 37 -29.58 -9.58 3.17
C LYS A 37 -29.32 -8.47 2.14
N GLN A 38 -28.06 -8.09 1.95
CA GLN A 38 -27.69 -6.95 1.11
C GLN A 38 -26.43 -7.24 0.29
N LEU A 39 -26.41 -6.76 -0.95
CA LEU A 39 -25.22 -6.68 -1.80
C LEU A 39 -24.75 -5.23 -1.81
N LEU A 40 -23.65 -4.93 -1.13
CA LEU A 40 -23.03 -3.60 -1.14
C LEU A 40 -21.90 -3.55 -2.17
N VAL A 41 -21.85 -2.48 -2.95
CA VAL A 41 -20.78 -2.26 -3.94
C VAL A 41 -20.22 -0.86 -3.77
N ALA A 42 -18.93 -0.78 -3.46
CA ALA A 42 -18.19 0.48 -3.48
C ALA A 42 -17.63 0.71 -4.88
N LEU A 43 -18.15 1.72 -5.58
CA LEU A 43 -17.58 2.19 -6.83
C LEU A 43 -16.53 3.26 -6.53
N SER A 44 -15.30 2.84 -6.29
CA SER A 44 -14.17 3.75 -6.31
C SER A 44 -13.88 4.08 -7.78
N GLY A 45 -14.27 5.28 -8.23
CA GLY A 45 -13.82 5.76 -9.53
C GLY A 45 -12.29 5.70 -9.58
N THR A 46 -11.72 5.32 -10.73
CA THR A 46 -10.26 5.35 -10.90
C THR A 46 -9.79 6.76 -10.56
N PRO A 47 -8.86 6.95 -9.60
CA PRO A 47 -8.30 8.28 -9.38
C PRO A 47 -7.59 8.67 -10.66
N ARG A 48 -8.24 9.52 -11.49
CA ARG A 48 -7.74 9.94 -12.81
C ARG A 48 -6.32 10.52 -12.77
N ASN A 49 -5.86 10.95 -11.59
CA ASN A 49 -4.60 11.66 -11.41
C ASN A 49 -3.53 10.90 -10.62
N LEU A 50 -3.77 9.66 -10.19
CA LEU A 50 -2.73 8.79 -9.63
C LEU A 50 -2.86 7.40 -10.25
N SER A 51 -2.26 7.25 -11.44
CA SER A 51 -2.00 5.91 -11.97
C SER A 51 -0.89 5.28 -11.13
N LEU A 52 -1.27 4.66 -10.02
CA LEU A 52 -0.35 3.92 -9.14
C LEU A 52 0.36 2.77 -9.89
N ARG A 53 -0.22 2.31 -11.00
CA ARG A 53 0.38 1.35 -11.93
C ARG A 53 1.68 1.87 -12.60
N SER A 54 1.94 3.17 -12.58
CA SER A 54 3.18 3.75 -13.13
C SER A 54 4.29 3.96 -12.10
N ILE A 55 4.01 3.71 -10.81
CA ILE A 55 4.99 3.77 -9.72
C ILE A 55 5.91 2.56 -9.84
N GLN A 56 7.11 2.80 -10.34
CA GLN A 56 8.16 1.81 -10.44
C GLN A 56 9.30 2.20 -9.52
N ILE A 57 9.67 1.28 -8.63
CA ILE A 57 10.88 1.38 -7.82
C ILE A 57 12.06 1.21 -8.77
N GLN A 58 12.98 2.16 -8.77
CA GLN A 58 14.14 2.12 -9.66
C GLN A 58 15.26 1.22 -9.11
N ASN A 59 15.30 1.03 -7.78
CA ASN A 59 16.21 0.06 -7.14
C ASN A 59 15.67 -1.36 -7.31
N THR A 60 16.21 -2.10 -8.27
CA THR A 60 15.80 -3.47 -8.61
C THR A 60 16.47 -4.56 -7.75
N LYS A 61 17.26 -4.18 -6.74
CA LYS A 61 17.90 -5.09 -5.79
C LYS A 61 17.40 -4.80 -4.37
N PRO A 62 17.47 -5.77 -3.43
CA PRO A 62 17.27 -5.50 -2.02
C PRO A 62 18.10 -4.29 -1.62
N ILE A 63 17.45 -3.31 -1.04
CA ILE A 63 18.10 -2.06 -0.66
C ILE A 63 18.96 -2.36 0.57
N LYS A 64 20.25 -2.07 0.45
CA LYS A 64 21.20 -2.22 1.55
C LYS A 64 21.07 -1.03 2.49
N ILE A 65 20.66 -1.29 3.72
CA ILE A 65 20.54 -0.28 4.77
C ILE A 65 21.74 -0.45 5.71
N PRO A 66 22.68 0.51 5.78
CA PRO A 66 23.77 0.40 6.74
C PRO A 66 23.25 0.47 8.17
N ASN A 67 23.79 -0.36 9.07
CA ASN A 67 23.40 -0.50 10.49
C ASN A 67 23.49 0.79 11.35
N ASN A 68 23.95 1.90 10.79
CA ASN A 68 23.92 3.22 11.44
C ASN A 68 23.80 4.33 10.38
N GLY A 69 23.11 4.02 9.29
CA GLY A 69 23.09 4.84 8.09
C GLY A 69 21.71 5.01 7.51
N THR A 70 21.68 5.75 6.41
CA THR A 70 20.46 6.00 5.64
C THR A 70 20.57 5.33 4.28
N ALA A 71 19.54 4.60 3.88
CA ALA A 71 19.37 4.15 2.51
C ALA A 71 18.29 4.97 1.81
N THR A 72 18.42 5.10 0.48
CA THR A 72 17.45 5.84 -0.34
C THR A 72 16.71 4.88 -1.27
N ILE A 73 15.38 4.94 -1.22
CA ILE A 73 14.46 4.26 -2.13
C ILE A 73 14.03 5.29 -3.18
N THR A 74 14.37 5.05 -4.44
CA THR A 74 14.01 5.97 -5.53
C THR A 74 12.84 5.42 -6.34
N ILE A 75 11.82 6.26 -6.52
CA ILE A 75 10.62 5.97 -7.29
C ILE A 75 10.52 6.99 -8.42
N GLY A 76 10.42 6.49 -9.65
CA GLY A 76 10.39 7.32 -10.84
C GLY A 76 9.04 8.00 -11.09
N ARG A 77 9.07 9.02 -11.95
CA ARG A 77 7.88 9.68 -12.54
C ARG A 77 6.99 10.40 -11.51
N ILE A 78 7.55 10.83 -10.38
CA ILE A 78 6.83 11.54 -9.31
C ILE A 78 7.20 13.03 -9.36
N GLY A 79 6.18 13.90 -9.47
CA GLY A 79 6.38 15.36 -9.49
C GLY A 79 6.42 16.00 -8.09
N PRO A 80 6.87 17.27 -7.97
CA PRO A 80 7.04 17.96 -6.69
C PRO A 80 5.74 18.21 -5.92
N GLN A 81 4.59 18.17 -6.59
CA GLN A 81 3.28 18.28 -5.93
C GLN A 81 2.96 17.06 -5.04
N PHE A 82 3.65 15.94 -5.24
CA PHE A 82 3.41 14.70 -4.49
C PHE A 82 3.67 14.88 -3.00
N VAL A 83 4.83 15.44 -2.63
CA VAL A 83 5.23 15.63 -1.21
C VAL A 83 4.36 16.66 -0.47
N LYS A 84 3.65 17.52 -1.20
CA LYS A 84 2.68 18.46 -0.62
C LYS A 84 1.34 17.80 -0.30
N ARG A 85 0.96 16.80 -1.10
CA ARG A 85 -0.36 16.15 -1.04
C ARG A 85 -0.36 14.87 -0.22
N PHE A 86 0.80 14.24 -0.06
CA PHE A 86 0.90 12.93 0.53
C PHE A 86 1.94 12.86 1.64
N GLU A 87 1.66 11.95 2.57
CA GLU A 87 2.56 11.51 3.63
C GLU A 87 2.80 10.01 3.45
N LEU A 88 3.95 9.53 3.92
CA LEU A 88 4.33 8.12 3.86
C LEU A 88 4.46 7.58 5.27
N GLU A 89 4.02 6.34 5.46
CA GLU A 89 4.10 5.62 6.72
C GLU A 89 4.55 4.18 6.44
N LEU A 90 5.33 3.58 7.34
CA LEU A 90 5.65 2.16 7.26
C LEU A 90 4.52 1.35 7.91
N ASP A 91 4.05 0.34 7.19
CA ASP A 91 3.15 -0.65 7.75
C ASP A 91 3.96 -1.80 8.36
N HIS A 92 3.73 -2.08 9.64
CA HIS A 92 4.43 -3.13 10.39
C HIS A 92 5.96 -3.14 10.17
N PRO A 93 6.67 -2.02 10.42
CA PRO A 93 8.11 -1.99 10.22
C PRO A 93 8.84 -3.00 11.13
N PRO A 94 9.91 -3.64 10.64
CA PRO A 94 10.83 -4.38 11.50
C PRO A 94 11.44 -3.47 12.57
N GLU A 95 11.77 -4.04 13.73
CA GLU A 95 12.39 -3.29 14.84
C GLU A 95 13.65 -2.56 14.38
N GLY A 96 13.73 -1.27 14.71
CA GLY A 96 14.85 -0.40 14.35
C GLY A 96 14.81 0.20 12.94
N ILE A 97 13.83 -0.13 12.09
CA ILE A 97 13.71 0.50 10.76
C ILE A 97 12.68 1.63 10.78
N THR A 98 13.10 2.82 10.36
CA THR A 98 12.26 4.03 10.38
C THR A 98 12.36 4.83 9.08
N LEU A 99 11.31 5.61 8.76
CA LEU A 99 11.34 6.59 7.68
C LEU A 99 11.96 7.89 8.19
N ALA A 100 13.08 8.29 7.60
CA ALA A 100 13.73 9.57 7.90
C ALA A 100 13.10 10.73 7.10
N GLY A 101 12.47 10.44 5.96
CA GLY A 101 11.73 11.45 5.21
C GLY A 101 11.53 11.09 3.74
N MET A 102 10.95 12.04 3.00
CA MET A 102 10.84 11.95 1.56
C MET A 102 11.16 13.29 0.91
N GLU A 103 11.79 13.26 -0.25
CA GLU A 103 12.08 14.43 -1.07
C GLU A 103 11.82 14.10 -2.54
N VAL A 104 11.47 15.11 -3.34
CA VAL A 104 11.35 14.94 -4.78
C VAL A 104 12.47 15.71 -5.47
N SER A 105 13.25 15.00 -6.28
CA SER A 105 14.40 15.52 -7.01
C SER A 105 14.34 15.00 -8.44
N ALA A 106 14.51 15.88 -9.45
CA ALA A 106 14.54 15.49 -10.86
C ALA A 106 13.40 14.55 -11.32
N ARG A 107 12.17 14.77 -10.81
CA ARG A 107 10.96 13.95 -11.07
C ARG A 107 11.03 12.52 -10.52
N ASN A 108 11.88 12.30 -9.53
CA ASN A 108 11.93 11.08 -8.73
C ASN A 108 11.58 11.40 -7.27
N LEU A 109 10.83 10.52 -6.62
CA LEU A 109 10.62 10.54 -5.18
C LEU A 109 11.70 9.69 -4.52
N ASN A 110 12.49 10.33 -3.67
CA ASN A 110 13.52 9.70 -2.85
C ASN A 110 12.97 9.57 -1.43
N ILE A 111 12.81 8.33 -0.98
CA ILE A 111 12.36 8.01 0.38
C ILE A 111 13.60 7.56 1.16
N LYS A 112 13.88 8.25 2.27
CA LYS A 112 15.02 7.97 3.14
C LYS A 112 14.58 7.03 4.26
N VAL A 113 15.30 5.92 4.40
CA VAL A 113 15.07 4.90 5.43
C VAL A 113 16.32 4.77 6.28
N THR A 114 16.15 4.73 7.60
CA THR A 114 17.23 4.62 8.59
C THR A 114 17.10 3.34 9.38
N ALA A 115 18.26 2.80 9.79
CA ALA A 115 18.36 1.68 10.71
C ALA A 115 18.97 2.14 12.04
N ASP A 116 18.33 1.78 13.15
CA ASP A 116 18.83 1.97 14.50
C ASP A 116 19.81 0.82 14.85
N PRO A 117 21.08 1.12 15.17
CA PRO A 117 22.10 0.11 15.46
C PRO A 117 21.78 -0.79 16.67
N ALA A 118 20.95 -0.32 17.61
CA ALA A 118 20.60 -1.10 18.80
C ALA A 118 19.58 -2.22 18.48
N LEU A 119 18.74 -2.02 17.48
CA LEU A 119 17.58 -2.87 17.19
C LEU A 119 17.71 -3.60 15.84
N ALA A 120 18.21 -2.94 14.81
CA ALA A 120 18.29 -3.46 13.45
C ALA A 120 19.65 -4.13 13.17
N LYS A 121 19.84 -5.38 13.62
CA LYS A 121 21.12 -6.08 13.46
C LYS A 121 21.49 -6.35 11.98
N PRO A 122 22.79 -6.35 11.63
CA PRO A 122 23.25 -6.77 10.31
C PRO A 122 22.76 -8.18 9.94
N GLY A 123 22.34 -8.37 8.69
CA GLY A 123 21.74 -9.60 8.19
C GLY A 123 20.21 -9.66 8.29
N LEU A 124 19.56 -8.66 8.91
CA LEU A 124 18.10 -8.56 8.93
C LEU A 124 17.57 -8.31 7.51
N LYS A 125 16.65 -9.16 7.07
CA LYS A 125 16.05 -9.14 5.73
C LYS A 125 14.54 -9.08 5.81
N GLY A 126 13.92 -8.43 4.85
CA GLY A 126 12.47 -8.39 4.75
C GLY A 126 11.98 -7.52 3.61
N ASN A 127 10.71 -7.17 3.68
CA ASN A 127 10.06 -6.24 2.76
C ASN A 127 9.51 -5.06 3.53
N LEU A 128 9.81 -3.85 3.08
CA LEU A 128 9.18 -2.63 3.58
C LEU A 128 7.88 -2.40 2.83
N ILE A 129 6.80 -2.31 3.59
CA ILE A 129 5.48 -1.96 3.09
C ILE A 129 5.24 -0.49 3.43
N ILE A 130 5.09 0.34 2.41
CA ILE A 130 4.99 1.80 2.58
C ILE A 130 3.59 2.24 2.18
N ASN A 131 2.85 2.76 3.14
CA ASN A 131 1.52 3.32 2.95
C ASN A 131 1.60 4.77 2.49
N LEU A 132 0.77 5.11 1.50
CA LEU A 132 0.57 6.44 0.97
C LEU A 132 -0.70 7.04 1.59
N LEU A 133 -0.54 8.05 2.42
CA LEU A 133 -1.63 8.72 3.11
C LEU A 133 -1.88 10.09 2.48
N ALA A 134 -3.14 10.46 2.25
CA ALA A 134 -3.46 11.83 1.87
C ALA A 134 -3.26 12.78 3.05
N ARG A 135 -2.52 13.87 2.81
CA ARG A 135 -2.54 15.04 3.68
C ARG A 135 -3.85 15.79 3.41
N ASN A 136 -4.86 15.54 4.22
CA ASN A 136 -6.05 16.39 4.22
C ASN A 136 -5.72 17.67 5.00
N THR A 137 -5.26 18.71 4.30
CA THR A 137 -5.41 20.09 4.79
C THR A 137 -6.85 20.50 4.49
N PRO A 138 -7.72 20.67 5.50
CA PRO A 138 -9.08 21.09 5.24
C PRO A 138 -9.05 22.50 4.64
N LEU A 139 -9.79 22.71 3.55
CA LEU A 139 -9.88 24.01 2.85
C LEU A 139 -10.51 25.11 3.73
N GLN A 140 -11.17 24.72 4.83
CA GLN A 140 -11.71 25.60 5.87
C GLN A 140 -11.40 25.02 7.24
N ALA A 141 -11.08 25.88 8.21
CA ALA A 141 -10.92 25.47 9.59
C ALA A 141 -12.22 24.83 10.09
N THR A 142 -12.19 23.52 10.32
CA THR A 142 -13.30 22.76 10.87
C THR A 142 -12.85 22.19 12.22
N ASN A 143 -13.76 22.10 13.19
CA ASN A 143 -13.50 21.51 14.52
C ASN A 143 -13.24 19.99 14.47
N ARG A 144 -13.05 19.41 13.28
CA ARG A 144 -12.77 17.98 13.13
C ARG A 144 -11.27 17.80 12.89
N PRO A 145 -10.60 16.88 13.61
CA PRO A 145 -9.20 16.64 13.38
C PRO A 145 -8.96 16.19 11.93
N PRO A 146 -7.90 16.67 11.27
CA PRO A 146 -7.56 16.24 9.92
C PRO A 146 -7.35 14.72 9.91
N ARG A 147 -8.18 14.03 9.13
CA ARG A 147 -8.11 12.56 9.03
C ARG A 147 -7.09 12.18 7.96
N LYS A 148 -6.03 11.46 8.36
CA LYS A 148 -5.15 10.75 7.42
C LYS A 148 -5.97 9.64 6.77
N VAL A 149 -6.02 9.63 5.44
CA VAL A 149 -6.75 8.62 4.66
C VAL A 149 -5.73 7.81 3.88
N LEU A 150 -5.71 6.50 4.08
CA LEU A 150 -4.92 5.58 3.28
C LEU A 150 -5.43 5.62 1.83
N ILE A 151 -4.56 6.03 0.92
CA ILE A 151 -4.85 6.13 -0.51
C ILE A 151 -4.41 4.86 -1.23
N SER A 152 -3.23 4.35 -0.88
CA SER A 152 -2.66 3.15 -1.46
C SER A 152 -1.48 2.67 -0.62
N THR A 153 -0.99 1.48 -0.94
CA THR A 153 0.31 0.97 -0.53
C THR A 153 1.24 0.97 -1.75
N LEU A 154 2.51 1.34 -1.56
CA LEU A 154 3.54 1.25 -2.59
C LEU A 154 3.93 -0.22 -2.82
N PRO A 155 4.52 -0.58 -3.98
CA PRO A 155 5.08 -1.92 -4.16
C PRO A 155 6.05 -2.26 -3.03
N ALA A 156 6.03 -3.50 -2.57
CA ALA A 156 6.90 -3.96 -1.50
C ALA A 156 8.38 -3.76 -1.88
N VAL A 157 9.14 -3.14 -0.97
CA VAL A 157 10.56 -2.85 -1.20
C VAL A 157 11.41 -3.86 -0.42
N PRO A 158 12.08 -4.81 -1.07
CA PRO A 158 12.97 -5.73 -0.37
C PRO A 158 14.17 -4.96 0.21
N PHE A 159 14.60 -5.34 1.41
CA PHE A 159 15.75 -4.72 2.06
C PHE A 159 16.63 -5.74 2.81
N GLU A 160 17.87 -5.35 3.04
CA GLU A 160 18.85 -6.07 3.85
C GLU A 160 19.65 -5.06 4.68
N VAL A 161 19.73 -5.29 5.99
CA VAL A 161 20.63 -4.49 6.84
C VAL A 161 22.05 -5.02 6.69
N VAL A 162 22.98 -4.13 6.37
CA VAL A 162 24.41 -4.44 6.20
C VAL A 162 25.23 -3.74 7.26
N ASN A 163 26.46 -4.20 7.49
CA ASN A 163 27.40 -3.46 8.34
C ASN A 163 27.58 -2.04 7.80
N ALA A 164 27.78 -1.09 8.71
CA ALA A 164 28.27 0.23 8.31
C ALA A 164 29.69 0.04 7.76
N ASP A 165 29.90 0.44 6.51
CA ASP A 165 31.25 0.61 5.94
C ASP A 165 31.93 1.85 6.55
#